data_AF-A0A7W5QAM3-F1
#
_entry.id   AF-A0A7W5QAM3-F1
#
_cell.length_a   1.000
_cell.length_b   1.000
_cell.length_c   1.000
_cell.angle_alpha   90.00
_cell.angle_beta   90.00
_cell.angle_gamma   90.00
#
_symmetry.space_group_name_H-M   'P 1'
#
loop_
_entity.id
_entity.type
_entity.pdbx_description
1 polymer ?
#
loop_
_entity_poly.entity_id
_entity_poly.type
_entity_poly.pdbx_seq_one_letter_code
_entity_poly.pdbx_strand_id
1 'polypeptide(L)' 'MPASRKSGKVFYRLRPAREGQPPFVDIRLPGGVIIRQVDEALHRKALAKAAKALKERLGG' A
#
# COMPACT_ATOMS: atom_id res chain seq x y z
N MET A 1 -11.85 29.89 12.03
CA MET A 1 -11.28 28.70 12.70
C MET A 1 -10.45 27.93 11.67
N PRO A 2 -9.11 27.92 11.70
CA PRO A 2 -8.38 27.04 10.81
C PRO A 2 -8.55 25.62 11.35
N ALA A 3 -9.27 24.78 10.62
CA ALA A 3 -9.35 23.35 10.93
C ALA A 3 -7.92 22.81 10.91
N SER A 4 -7.40 22.48 12.09
CA SER A 4 -6.13 21.78 12.28
C SER A 4 -6.04 20.68 11.22
N ARG A 5 -5.04 20.79 10.32
CA ARG A 5 -4.69 19.74 9.36
C ARG A 5 -4.29 18.51 10.16
N LYS A 6 -5.26 17.74 10.64
CA LYS A 6 -5.02 16.39 11.13
C LYS A 6 -4.48 15.63 9.93
N SER A 7 -3.16 15.46 9.90
CA SER A 7 -2.45 14.55 9.01
C SER A 7 -3.27 13.25 8.96
N GLY A 8 -3.96 13.04 7.83
CA GLY A 8 -4.79 11.87 7.64
C GLY A 8 -3.88 10.65 7.74
N LYS A 9 -4.05 9.83 8.78
CA LYS A 9 -3.29 8.60 8.94
C LYS A 9 -3.68 7.65 7.80
N VAL A 10 -2.68 7.14 7.08
CA VAL A 10 -2.88 6.14 6.03
C VAL A 10 -2.48 4.78 6.57
N PHE A 11 -3.42 3.84 6.57
CA PHE A 11 -3.18 2.45 6.93
C PHE A 11 -3.18 1.61 5.66
N TYR A 12 -2.16 0.78 5.49
CA TYR A 12 -2.06 -0.13 4.35
C TYR A 12 -2.61 -1.49 4.74
N ARG A 13 -3.39 -2.11 3.85
CA ARG A 13 -3.89 -3.48 4.04
C ARG A 13 -3.76 -4.26 2.74
N LEU A 14 -3.32 -5.51 2.80
CA LEU A 14 -3.37 -6.39 1.64
C LEU A 14 -4.81 -6.83 1.37
N ARG A 15 -5.15 -6.94 0.10
CA ARG A 15 -6.40 -7.54 -0.35
C ARG A 15 -6.12 -8.61 -1.41
N PRO A 16 -6.94 -9.67 -1.49
CA PRO A 16 -6.85 -10.62 -2.58
C PRO A 16 -6.90 -9.93 -3.94
N ALA A 17 -6.10 -10.42 -4.88
CA ALA A 17 -6.13 -9.95 -6.26
C ALA A 17 -7.46 -10.31 -6.89
N ARG A 18 -8.07 -9.35 -7.58
CA ARG A 18 -9.36 -9.52 -8.27
C ARG A 18 -9.27 -8.87 -9.64
N GLU A 19 -9.73 -9.59 -10.64
CA GLU A 19 -9.76 -9.12 -12.02
C GLU A 19 -10.65 -7.87 -12.14
N GLY A 20 -10.18 -6.87 -12.88
CA GLY A 20 -10.88 -5.59 -13.04
C GLY A 20 -10.77 -4.59 -11.88
N GLN A 21 -10.13 -4.93 -10.74
CA GLN A 21 -9.91 -3.97 -9.65
C GLN A 21 -8.55 -3.27 -9.76
N PRO A 22 -8.47 -1.95 -9.49
CA PRO A 22 -7.21 -1.22 -9.55
C PRO A 22 -6.25 -1.67 -8.44
N PRO A 23 -4.93 -1.65 -8.67
CA PRO A 23 -3.96 -2.19 -7.70
C PRO A 23 -3.98 -1.52 -6.32
N PHE A 24 -4.47 -0.29 -6.25
CA PHE A 24 -4.68 0.47 -5.03
C PHE A 24 -6.13 0.92 -4.93
N VAL A 25 -6.76 0.71 -3.78
CA VAL A 25 -8.12 1.17 -3.48
C VAL A 25 -8.10 1.88 -2.14
N ASP A 26 -8.57 3.12 -2.10
CA ASP A 26 -8.62 3.92 -0.88
C ASP A 26 -10.03 3.92 -0.29
N ILE A 27 -10.14 3.51 0.98
CA ILE A 27 -11.36 3.68 1.79
C ILE A 27 -11.13 4.86 2.72
N ARG A 28 -11.91 5.93 2.54
CA ARG A 28 -11.84 7.13 3.39
C ARG A 28 -12.79 6.97 4.57
N LEU A 29 -12.24 7.07 5.78
CA LEU A 29 -12.99 7.05 7.03
C LEU A 29 -13.23 8.47 7.56
N PRO A 30 -14.24 8.66 8.43
CA PRO A 30 -14.43 9.91 9.15
C PRO A 30 -13.16 10.34 9.88
N GLY A 31 -12.90 11.65 9.94
CA GLY A 31 -11.69 12.19 10.55
C GLY A 31 -10.44 12.14 9.67
N GLY A 32 -10.58 11.81 8.38
CA GLY A 32 -9.50 11.90 7.38
C GLY A 32 -8.55 10.71 7.36
N VAL A 33 -8.90 9.61 8.03
CA VAL A 33 -8.13 8.35 7.99
C VAL A 33 -8.37 7.66 6.65
N ILE A 34 -7.32 7.11 6.05
CA ILE A 34 -7.41 6.36 4.78
C ILE A 34 -6.95 4.93 5.03
N ILE A 35 -7.77 3.94 4.66
CA ILE A 35 -7.33 2.56 4.52
C ILE A 35 -7.02 2.33 3.04
N ARG A 36 -5.74 2.27 2.70
CA ARG A 36 -5.27 1.94 1.36
C ARG A 36 -5.12 0.44 1.23
N GLN A 37 -6.02 -0.17 0.49
CA GLN A 37 -5.93 -1.58 0.14
C GLN A 37 -5.01 -1.77 -1.06
N VAL A 38 -4.07 -2.70 -0.94
CA VAL A 38 -3.07 -3.03 -1.95
C VAL A 38 -3.32 -4.44 -2.46
N ASP A 39 -3.33 -4.59 -3.78
CA ASP A 39 -3.37 -5.88 -4.44
C ASP A 39 -2.22 -6.79 -3.98
N GLU A 40 -2.57 -7.94 -3.43
CA GLU A 40 -1.59 -8.87 -2.85
C GLU A 40 -0.63 -9.45 -3.90
N ALA A 41 -1.10 -9.72 -5.12
CA ALA A 41 -0.24 -10.27 -6.16
C ALA A 41 0.81 -9.25 -6.60
N LEU A 42 0.41 -7.98 -6.75
CA LEU A 42 1.34 -6.89 -6.99
C LEU A 42 2.33 -6.72 -5.84
N HIS A 43 1.84 -6.74 -4.59
CA HIS A 43 2.69 -6.60 -3.40
C HIS A 43 3.76 -7.70 -3.35
N ARG A 44 3.36 -8.97 -3.53
CA ARG A 44 4.29 -10.11 -3.54
C ARG A 44 5.34 -9.99 -4.66
N LYS A 45 4.94 -9.56 -5.86
CA LYS A 45 5.87 -9.31 -6.98
C LYS A 45 6.88 -8.22 -6.64
N ALA A 46 6.42 -7.11 -6.06
CA ALA A 46 7.30 -6.02 -5.64
C ALA A 46 8.27 -6.46 -4.55
N LEU A 47 7.79 -7.24 -3.57
CA LEU A 47 8.62 -7.78 -2.49
C LEU A 47 9.69 -8.74 -3.02
N ALA A 48 9.33 -9.65 -3.92
CA ALA A 48 10.28 -10.56 -4.55
C ALA A 48 11.37 -9.80 -5.34
N LYS A 49 10.98 -8.77 -6.09
CA LYS A 49 11.93 -7.91 -6.81
C LYS A 49 12.86 -7.17 -5.85
N ALA A 50 12.33 -6.62 -4.77
CA ALA A 50 13.12 -5.94 -3.74
C ALA A 50 14.10 -6.90 -3.05
N ALA A 51 13.65 -8.11 -2.72
CA ALA A 51 14.51 -9.14 -2.13
C ALA A 51 15.64 -9.55 -3.08
N LYS A 52 15.34 -9.74 -4.37
CA LYS A 52 16.36 -10.02 -5.40
C LYS A 52 17.38 -8.89 -5.50
N ALA A 53 16.92 -7.64 -5.62
CA ALA A 53 17.80 -6.47 -5.70
C ALA A 53 18.67 -6.31 -4.45
N LEU A 54 18.11 -6.60 -3.26
CA LEU A 54 18.87 -6.61 -2.02
C LEU A 54 19.95 -7.70 -2.03
N LYS A 55 19.62 -8.92 -2.48
CA LYS A 55 20.58 -10.03 -2.59
C LYS A 55 21.74 -9.67 -3.53
N GLU A 56 21.44 -9.12 -4.70
CA GLU A 56 22.45 -8.68 -5.68
C GLU A 56 23.35 -7.59 -5.09
N ARG A 57 22.78 -6.63 -4.34
CA ARG A 57 23.55 -5.58 -3.66
C ARG A 57 24.49 -6.13 -2.58
N LEU A 58 24.10 -7.20 -1.92
CA LEU A 58 24.89 -7.84 -0.86
C LEU A 58 25.97 -8.80 -1.40
N GLY A 59 26.18 -8.86 -2.73
CA GLY A 59 27.24 -9.66 -3.35
C GLY A 59 26.86 -11.13 -3.53
N GLY A 60 25.57 -11.41 -3.76
CA GLY A 60 25.09 -12.75 -4.08
C GLY A 60 25.66 -13.35 -5.36
#